data_AF-A0A819M0S3-F1
#
_entry.id   AF-A0A819M0S3-F1
#
_cell.length_a   1.000
_cell.length_b   1.000
_cell.length_c   1.000
_cell.angle_alpha   90.00
_cell.angle_beta   90.00
_cell.angle_gamma   90.00
#
_symmetry.space_group_name_H-M   'P 1'
#
loop_
_entity.id
_entity.type
_entity.pdbx_description
1 polymer ?
#
loop_
_entity_poly.entity_id
_entity_poly.type
_entity_poly.pdbx_seq_one_letter_code
_entity_poly.pdbx_strand_id
1 'polypeptide(L)'
;MFDNRIDLGFNVETVEYKNISFNVWDVGGQNKSPALWRHFFQNTRGLIFVIDSNDRERVGEARDELQRMLAEDELRDAVLLIFANKQDLPNAMNAAEITDKLGLHSLSNRNWHIQATCATSGDGCYEGLDWLSNQLKNAK
;
A
#
# COMPACT_ATOMS: atom_id res chain seq x y z
N MET A 1 -21.98 9.57 -22.54
CA MET A 1 -21.56 8.22 -22.10
C MET A 1 -21.21 8.39 -20.64
N PHE A 2 -22.02 7.83 -19.75
CA PHE A 2 -22.22 8.35 -18.39
C PHE A 2 -20.96 8.25 -17.51
N ASP A 3 -20.49 9.41 -17.05
CA ASP A 3 -19.58 9.62 -15.93
C ASP A 3 -20.27 9.05 -14.68
N ASN A 4 -19.76 7.93 -14.18
CA ASN A 4 -20.27 7.28 -12.97
C ASN A 4 -19.37 7.68 -11.79
N ARG A 5 -19.24 9.00 -11.55
CA ARG A 5 -18.82 9.53 -10.25
C ARG A 5 -19.89 9.20 -9.23
N ILE A 6 -19.72 8.09 -8.54
CA ILE A 6 -20.42 7.87 -7.27
C ILE A 6 -19.61 8.61 -6.20
N ASP A 7 -20.18 9.68 -5.66
CA ASP A 7 -19.64 10.47 -4.54
C ASP A 7 -19.55 9.63 -3.25
N LEU A 8 -18.58 8.71 -3.18
CA LEU A 8 -18.30 7.89 -2.00
C LEU A 8 -17.02 8.30 -1.25
N GLY A 9 -16.38 9.41 -1.63
CA GLY A 9 -15.21 9.92 -0.91
C GLY A 9 -13.94 9.07 -1.05
N PHE A 10 -13.82 8.26 -2.11
CA PHE A 10 -12.59 7.56 -2.47
C PHE A 10 -12.31 7.66 -3.97
N ASN A 11 -11.04 7.84 -4.34
CA ASN A 11 -10.58 7.78 -5.72
C ASN A 11 -9.96 6.39 -5.98
N VAL A 12 -10.34 5.77 -7.08
CA VAL A 12 -9.80 4.49 -7.54
C VAL A 12 -9.16 4.76 -8.88
N GLU A 13 -7.84 4.63 -8.95
CA GLU A 13 -7.13 4.74 -10.21
C GLU A 13 -6.53 3.39 -10.55
N THR A 14 -6.90 2.87 -11.72
CA THR A 14 -6.26 1.69 -12.28
C THR A 14 -5.04 2.15 -13.08
N VAL A 15 -3.85 1.83 -12.58
CA VAL A 15 -2.58 2.09 -13.27
C VAL A 15 -2.09 0.80 -13.91
N GLU A 16 -1.79 0.83 -15.20
CA GLU A 16 -1.15 -0.30 -15.88
C GLU A 16 0.37 -0.13 -15.91
N TYR A 17 1.10 -1.13 -15.41
CA TYR A 17 2.56 -1.16 -15.49
C TYR A 17 3.06 -2.58 -15.79
N LYS A 18 3.84 -2.73 -16.86
CA LYS A 18 4.42 -4.01 -17.33
C LYS A 18 3.42 -5.18 -17.37
N ASN A 19 2.24 -4.94 -17.95
CA ASN A 19 1.11 -5.88 -18.05
C ASN A 19 0.48 -6.28 -16.70
N ILE A 20 0.67 -5.46 -15.66
CA ILE A 20 0.02 -5.61 -14.36
C ILE A 20 -0.88 -4.40 -14.15
N SER A 21 -2.13 -4.66 -13.79
CA SER A 21 -3.11 -3.66 -13.43
C SER A 21 -3.08 -3.45 -11.92
N PHE A 22 -2.77 -2.23 -11.49
CA PHE A 22 -2.73 -1.82 -10.09
C PHE A 22 -3.98 -1.01 -9.80
N ASN A 23 -4.79 -1.46 -8.85
CA ASN A 23 -5.84 -0.60 -8.29
C ASN A 23 -5.23 0.22 -7.16
N VAL A 24 -5.06 1.51 -7.39
CA VAL A 24 -4.57 2.48 -6.41
C VAL A 24 -5.76 3.08 -5.69
N TRP A 25 -5.74 3.03 -4.36
CA TRP A 25 -6.79 3.56 -3.49
C TRP A 25 -6.23 4.74 -2.71
N ASP A 26 -6.79 5.94 -2.92
CA ASP A 26 -6.51 7.05 -2.01
C ASP A 26 -7.36 6.88 -0.74
N VAL A 27 -6.68 6.63 0.38
CA VAL A 27 -7.30 6.39 1.69
C VAL A 27 -7.13 7.59 2.61
N GLY A 28 -7.59 8.76 2.16
CA GLY A 28 -7.86 9.90 3.04
C GLY A 28 -9.21 9.77 3.78
N GLY A 29 -9.22 9.98 5.10
CA GLY A 29 -10.41 10.40 5.86
C GLY A 29 -11.17 9.33 6.67
N GLN A 30 -11.55 9.72 7.89
CA GLN A 30 -12.03 8.93 9.03
C GLN A 30 -13.36 8.15 8.90
N ASN A 31 -13.94 7.94 7.71
CA ASN A 31 -15.20 7.19 7.61
C ASN A 31 -15.22 6.32 6.36
N LYS A 32 -14.73 5.08 6.51
CA LYS A 32 -14.85 4.06 5.46
C LYS A 32 -15.63 2.87 6.00
N SER A 33 -16.70 2.50 5.32
CA SER A 33 -17.51 1.33 5.67
C SER A 33 -16.72 0.05 5.36
N PRO A 34 -16.50 -0.85 6.34
CA PRO A 34 -15.86 -2.16 6.13
C PRO A 34 -16.48 -2.98 4.98
N ALA A 35 -17.75 -2.74 4.67
CA ALA A 35 -18.45 -3.42 3.58
C ALA A 35 -17.88 -3.11 2.20
N LEU A 36 -17.29 -1.93 1.99
CA LEU A 36 -16.73 -1.54 0.69
C LEU A 36 -15.37 -2.20 0.43
N TRP A 37 -14.57 -2.41 1.47
CA TRP A 37 -13.23 -3.00 1.36
C TRP A 37 -13.26 -4.42 0.81
N ARG A 38 -14.26 -5.22 1.18
CA ARG A 38 -14.41 -6.60 0.71
C ARG A 38 -14.56 -6.71 -0.80
N HIS A 39 -15.19 -5.74 -1.45
CA HIS A 39 -15.30 -5.74 -2.91
C HIS A 39 -13.97 -5.46 -3.60
N PHE A 40 -13.04 -4.77 -2.93
CA PHE A 40 -11.75 -4.39 -3.50
C PHE A 40 -10.66 -5.42 -3.27
N PHE A 41 -10.79 -6.25 -2.23
CA PHE A 41 -9.80 -7.28 -1.93
C PHE A 41 -9.93 -8.52 -2.79
N GLN A 42 -11.10 -8.77 -3.37
CA GLN A 42 -11.32 -9.92 -4.25
C GLN A 42 -10.31 -9.92 -5.42
N ASN A 43 -9.59 -11.04 -5.57
CA ASN A 43 -8.55 -11.25 -6.58
C ASN A 43 -7.34 -10.31 -6.48
N THR A 44 -7.14 -9.63 -5.35
CA THR A 44 -5.95 -8.80 -5.14
C THR A 44 -4.73 -9.68 -4.91
N ARG A 45 -3.79 -9.67 -5.86
CA ARG A 45 -2.53 -10.43 -5.76
C ARG A 45 -1.40 -9.63 -5.09
N GLY A 46 -1.53 -8.30 -5.05
CA GLY A 46 -0.54 -7.41 -4.45
C GLY A 46 -1.17 -6.18 -3.84
N LEU A 47 -0.66 -5.76 -2.69
CA LEU A 47 -1.07 -4.58 -1.94
C LEU A 47 0.08 -3.58 -1.91
N ILE A 48 -0.17 -2.33 -2.33
CA ILE A 48 0.75 -1.21 -2.14
C ILE A 48 0.22 -0.37 -0.98
N PHE A 49 1.00 -0.25 0.09
CA PHE A 49 0.66 0.55 1.26
C PHE A 49 1.63 1.74 1.38
N VAL A 50 1.11 2.96 1.33
CA VAL A 50 1.94 4.17 1.33
C VAL A 50 1.95 4.78 2.72
N ILE A 51 3.14 4.99 3.28
CA ILE A 51 3.37 5.67 4.54
C ILE A 51 3.93 7.06 4.27
N ASP A 52 3.38 8.07 4.94
CA ASP A 52 4.07 9.34 5.13
C ASP A 52 5.20 9.13 6.15
N SER A 53 6.45 9.03 5.68
CA SER A 53 7.59 8.74 6.55
C SER A 53 7.91 9.89 7.49
N ASN A 54 7.46 11.10 7.20
CA ASN A 54 7.70 12.27 8.04
C ASN A 54 6.61 12.45 9.11
N ASP A 55 5.49 11.72 9.01
CA ASP A 55 4.40 11.74 9.99
C ASP A 55 4.55 10.62 11.03
N ARG A 56 5.41 10.90 12.01
CA ARG A 56 5.80 9.94 13.05
C ARG A 56 4.68 9.67 14.07
N GLU A 57 3.70 10.56 14.18
CA GLU A 57 2.59 10.48 15.13
C GLU A 57 1.50 9.54 14.61
N ARG A 58 1.17 9.60 13.31
CA ARG A 58 0.11 8.78 12.71
C ARG A 58 0.53 7.39 12.26
N VAL A 59 1.81 7.05 12.37
CA VAL A 59 2.31 5.70 11.99
C VAL A 59 1.67 4.57 12.82
N GLY A 60 1.25 4.85 14.06
CA GLY A 60 0.51 3.89 14.88
C GLY A 60 -0.88 3.58 14.29
N GLU A 61 -1.60 4.61 13.82
CA GLU A 61 -2.87 4.44 13.12
C GLU A 61 -2.67 3.67 11.81
N ALA A 62 -1.60 3.97 11.07
CA ALA A 62 -1.27 3.27 9.84
C ALA A 62 -0.96 1.78 10.07
N ARG A 63 -0.27 1.44 11.18
CA ARG A 63 -0.08 0.04 11.60
C ARG A 63 -1.43 -0.64 11.83
N ASP A 64 -2.31 -0.02 12.62
CA ASP A 64 -3.57 -0.64 13.01
C ASP A 64 -4.50 -0.83 11.78
N GLU A 65 -4.44 0.07 10.80
CA GLU A 65 -5.13 -0.08 9.52
C GLU A 65 -4.52 -1.21 8.68
N LEU A 66 -3.19 -1.24 8.52
CA LEU A 66 -2.50 -2.30 7.79
C LEU A 66 -2.83 -3.68 8.37
N GLN A 67 -2.78 -3.83 9.69
CA GLN A 67 -3.11 -5.10 10.36
C GLN A 67 -4.58 -5.50 10.14
N ARG A 68 -5.52 -4.52 10.14
CA ARG A 68 -6.92 -4.78 9.79
C ARG A 68 -7.07 -5.28 8.36
N MET A 69 -6.41 -4.63 7.40
CA MET A 69 -6.44 -5.07 6.00
C MET A 69 -5.85 -6.47 5.83
N LEU A 70 -4.69 -6.74 6.44
CA LEU A 70 -4.00 -8.03 6.31
C LEU A 70 -4.73 -9.19 7.02
N ALA A 71 -5.71 -8.90 7.88
CA ALA A 71 -6.56 -9.90 8.52
C ALA A 71 -7.71 -10.39 7.64
N GLU A 72 -8.01 -9.71 6.53
CA GLU A 72 -9.05 -10.15 5.59
C GLU A 72 -8.54 -11.32 4.74
N ASP A 73 -9.35 -12.37 4.63
CA ASP A 73 -9.00 -13.62 3.95
C ASP A 73 -8.62 -13.40 2.48
N GLU A 74 -9.28 -12.44 1.81
CA GLU A 74 -9.03 -12.08 0.43
C GLU A 74 -7.62 -11.53 0.20
N LEU A 75 -6.99 -10.97 1.23
CA LEU A 75 -5.62 -10.48 1.17
C LEU A 75 -4.59 -11.47 1.70
N ARG A 76 -4.98 -12.67 2.18
CA ARG A 76 -4.06 -13.62 2.83
C ARG A 76 -2.79 -13.90 2.02
N ASP A 77 -2.94 -14.07 0.71
CA ASP A 77 -1.86 -14.49 -0.18
C ASP A 77 -1.24 -13.31 -0.98
N ALA A 78 -1.71 -12.08 -0.73
CA ALA A 78 -1.22 -10.89 -1.45
C ALA A 78 0.23 -10.53 -1.10
N VAL A 79 1.04 -10.14 -2.08
CA VAL A 79 2.37 -9.58 -1.83
C VAL A 79 2.23 -8.14 -1.32
N LEU A 80 2.98 -7.75 -0.29
CA LEU A 80 2.90 -6.41 0.29
C LEU A 80 4.10 -5.55 -0.10
N LEU A 81 3.87 -4.47 -0.85
CA LEU A 81 4.84 -3.40 -1.04
C LEU A 81 4.48 -2.24 -0.12
N ILE A 82 5.41 -1.78 0.71
CA ILE A 82 5.28 -0.55 1.48
C ILE A 82 6.11 0.54 0.80
N PHE A 83 5.47 1.65 0.42
CA PHE A 83 6.19 2.87 0.04
C PHE A 83 6.42 3.74 1.27
N ALA A 84 7.68 3.87 1.66
CA ALA A 84 8.12 4.83 2.67
C ALA A 84 8.30 6.19 1.98
N ASN A 85 7.19 6.92 1.80
CA ASN A 85 7.14 8.15 1.02
C ASN A 85 7.64 9.37 1.82
N LYS A 86 7.96 10.46 1.12
CA LYS A 86 8.49 11.74 1.66
C LYS A 86 9.89 11.66 2.26
N GLN A 87 10.76 10.84 1.66
CA GLN A 87 12.15 10.68 2.10
C GLN A 87 13.03 11.92 1.84
N ASP A 88 12.52 12.90 1.11
CA ASP A 88 13.13 14.22 0.93
C ASP A 88 13.07 15.09 2.19
N LEU A 89 12.22 14.75 3.17
CA LEU A 89 12.03 15.53 4.39
C LEU A 89 13.01 15.14 5.50
N PRO A 90 13.50 16.11 6.31
CA PRO A 90 14.62 15.90 7.23
C PRO A 90 14.33 14.95 8.41
N ASN A 91 13.06 14.66 8.71
CA ASN A 91 12.66 13.77 9.82
C ASN A 91 11.99 12.48 9.34
N ALA A 92 12.15 12.16 8.05
CA ALA A 92 11.60 10.95 7.47
C ALA A 92 12.15 9.70 8.17
N MET A 93 11.24 8.82 8.60
CA MET A 93 11.58 7.51 9.13
C MET A 93 12.27 6.69 8.04
N ASN A 94 13.37 6.02 8.40
CA ASN A 94 14.03 5.07 7.50
C ASN A 94 13.30 3.73 7.48
N ALA A 95 13.72 2.82 6.58
CA ALA A 95 13.09 1.52 6.40
C ALA A 95 13.10 0.66 7.69
N ALA A 96 14.17 0.69 8.48
CA ALA A 96 14.25 -0.09 9.71
C ALA A 96 13.23 0.41 10.75
N GLU A 97 13.14 1.73 10.94
CA GLU A 97 12.18 2.34 11.86
C GLU A 97 10.73 2.05 11.44
N ILE A 98 10.42 2.13 10.14
CA ILE A 98 9.08 1.78 9.62
C ILE A 98 8.77 0.30 9.83
N THR A 99 9.75 -0.59 9.61
CA THR A 99 9.61 -2.04 9.85
C THR A 99 9.15 -2.30 11.28
N ASP A 100 9.83 -1.68 12.25
CA ASP A 100 9.53 -1.84 13.67
C ASP A 100 8.15 -1.24 14.03
N LYS A 101 7.88 -0.01 13.59
CA LYS A 101 6.62 0.69 13.92
C LYS A 101 5.38 0.04 13.30
N LEU A 102 5.50 -0.54 12.10
CA LEU A 102 4.41 -1.29 11.47
C LEU A 102 4.33 -2.74 11.95
N GLY A 103 5.31 -3.21 12.73
CA GLY A 103 5.35 -4.57 13.26
C GLY A 103 5.52 -5.63 12.16
N LEU A 104 6.24 -5.32 11.08
CA LEU A 104 6.33 -6.22 9.91
C LEU A 104 7.08 -7.53 10.21
N HIS A 105 7.88 -7.57 11.28
CA HIS A 105 8.57 -8.77 11.75
C HIS A 105 7.61 -9.93 12.07
N SER A 106 6.35 -9.64 12.40
CA SER A 106 5.34 -10.68 12.66
C SER A 106 4.76 -11.30 11.39
N LEU A 107 4.98 -10.70 10.21
CA LEU A 107 4.45 -11.16 8.92
C LEU A 107 5.31 -12.28 8.32
N SER A 108 5.50 -13.38 9.04
CA SER A 108 6.40 -14.48 8.64
C SER A 108 5.90 -15.30 7.44
N ASN A 109 4.60 -15.26 7.15
CA ASN A 109 3.95 -16.03 6.08
C ASN A 109 3.63 -15.19 4.84
N ARG A 110 4.20 -13.98 4.72
CA ARG A 110 3.90 -13.05 3.63
C ARG A 110 5.17 -12.43 3.08
N ASN A 111 5.28 -12.36 1.76
CA ASN A 111 6.36 -11.62 1.12
C ASN A 111 6.06 -10.12 1.19
N TRP A 112 6.99 -9.35 1.76
CA TRP A 112 6.88 -7.91 1.84
C TRP A 112 8.20 -7.19 1.53
N HIS A 113 8.10 -5.92 1.15
CA HIS A 113 9.26 -5.06 0.92
C HIS A 113 8.93 -3.60 1.23
N ILE A 114 9.90 -2.87 1.77
CA ILE A 114 9.82 -1.42 1.94
C ILE A 114 10.70 -0.77 0.88
N GLN A 115 10.09 0.12 0.10
CA GLN A 115 10.78 0.95 -0.87
C GLN A 115 10.75 2.41 -0.39
N ALA A 116 11.93 2.99 -0.19
CA ALA A 116 12.08 4.43 0.05
C ALA A 116 11.58 5.20 -1.19
N THR A 117 10.75 6.21 -0.99
CA THR A 117 10.13 6.95 -2.09
C THR A 117 10.03 8.45 -1.83
N CYS A 118 10.05 9.21 -2.92
CA CYS A 118 9.64 10.61 -2.95
C CYS A 118 8.67 10.78 -4.12
N ALA A 119 7.37 10.81 -3.83
CA ALA A 119 6.34 10.87 -4.86
C ALA A 119 6.41 12.15 -5.72
N THR A 120 6.96 13.25 -5.21
CA THR A 120 7.07 14.53 -5.94
C THR A 120 8.18 14.52 -6.97
N SER A 121 9.30 13.84 -6.71
CA SER A 121 10.37 13.63 -7.70
C SER A 121 10.18 12.34 -8.52
N GLY A 122 9.41 11.38 -8.00
CA GLY A 122 9.23 10.04 -8.56
C GLY A 122 10.30 9.04 -8.11
N ASP A 123 11.26 9.46 -7.27
CA ASP A 123 12.36 8.60 -6.82
C ASP A 123 11.83 7.38 -6.07
N GLY A 124 12.33 6.20 -6.41
CA GLY A 124 11.97 4.93 -5.77
C GLY A 124 10.64 4.32 -6.23
N CYS A 125 9.79 5.07 -6.95
CA CYS A 125 8.47 4.58 -7.35
C CYS A 125 8.59 3.40 -8.33
N TYR A 126 9.44 3.52 -9.34
CA TYR A 126 9.62 2.48 -10.35
C TYR A 126 10.30 1.24 -9.77
N GLU A 127 11.26 1.41 -8.87
CA GLU A 127 11.97 0.35 -8.18
C GLU A 127 11.02 -0.52 -7.34
N GLY A 128 10.11 0.13 -6.60
CA GLY A 128 9.09 -0.58 -5.84
C GLY A 128 8.09 -1.33 -6.73
N LEU A 129 7.63 -0.69 -7.81
CA LEU A 129 6.75 -1.34 -8.78
C LEU A 129 7.43 -2.50 -9.51
N ASP A 130 8.73 -2.40 -9.78
CA ASP A 130 9.52 -3.47 -10.36
C ASP A 130 9.70 -4.65 -9.42
N TRP A 131 9.99 -4.37 -8.15
CA TRP A 131 10.01 -5.42 -7.13
C TRP A 131 8.66 -6.15 -7.08
N LEU A 132 7.56 -5.41 -6.98
CA LEU A 132 6.22 -5.99 -6.89
C LEU A 132 5.88 -6.79 -8.15
N SER A 133 6.16 -6.26 -9.35
CA SER A 133 5.96 -6.95 -10.61
C SER A 133 6.70 -8.29 -10.66
N ASN A 134 7.96 -8.31 -10.20
CA ASN A 134 8.76 -9.54 -10.16
C ASN A 134 8.22 -10.55 -9.15
N GLN A 135 7.76 -10.12 -7.97
CA GLN A 135 7.13 -11.02 -7.00
C GLN A 135 5.85 -11.64 -7.56
N LEU A 136 5.00 -10.84 -8.23
CA LEU A 136 3.74 -11.30 -8.79
C LEU A 136 3.91 -12.27 -9.98
N LYS A 137 5.02 -12.17 -10.72
CA LYS A 137 5.38 -13.14 -11.77
C LYS A 137 5.86 -14.48 -11.20
N ASN A 138 6.49 -14.45 -10.03
CA ASN A 138 7.07 -15.63 -9.39
C ASN A 138 6.08 -16.36 -8.47
N ALA A 139 5.03 -15.68 -8.00
CA ALA A 139 3.91 -16.28 -7.29
C ALA A 139 3.09 -17.14 -8.27
N LYS A 140 3.31 -18.46 -8.18
CA LYS A 140 2.62 -19.50 -8.97
C LYS A 140 1.14 -19.60 -8.64
#